data_AF-A0A368GKS5-F1
#
_entry.id   AF-A0A368GKS5-F1
#
_cell.length_a   1.000
_cell.length_b   1.000
_cell.length_c   1.000
_cell.angle_alpha   90.00
_cell.angle_beta   90.00
_cell.angle_gamma   90.00
#
_symmetry.space_group_name_H-M   'P 1'
#
loop_
_entity.id
_entity.type
_entity.pdbx_description
1 polymer ?
#
loop_
_entity_poly.entity_id
_entity_poly.type
_entity_poly.pdbx_seq_one_letter_code
_entity_poly.pdbx_strand_id
1 'polypeptide(L)'
;MSVDEHDGVSIDSRDIENAHIDVSDKSEILIPTSNFDDDDGKYGELILLGYNGSQDSRATVPLKRHRTKMALMRRKNGNGIKKGSVTQVNIAAKDAPAVLDKNRHVVSYSYGKNQTVLVEYVADPFKDMFQIGRSSEEQIDFTIVDTWLASGSQLSSSSGF
;
A
#
# COMPACT_ATOMS: atom_id res chain seq x y z
N MET A 1 19.53 53.50 -40.35
CA MET A 1 19.00 52.85 -39.14
C MET A 1 18.80 51.40 -39.49
N SER A 2 19.49 50.56 -38.74
CA SER A 2 19.87 49.17 -38.99
C SER A 2 18.72 48.18 -38.83
N VAL A 3 18.80 47.11 -39.61
CA VAL A 3 17.99 45.89 -39.52
C VAL A 3 18.37 45.09 -38.28
N ASP A 4 17.38 44.65 -37.50
CA ASP A 4 17.55 43.69 -36.40
C ASP A 4 17.23 42.28 -36.92
N GLU A 5 18.28 41.47 -37.05
CA GLU A 5 18.25 40.04 -37.32
C GLU A 5 19.28 39.41 -36.36
N HIS A 6 18.83 38.56 -35.43
CA HIS A 6 19.67 37.62 -34.66
C HIS A 6 18.74 36.54 -34.10
N ASP A 7 18.70 35.36 -34.72
CA ASP A 7 19.64 34.24 -34.63
C ASP A 7 19.31 33.31 -33.47
N GLY A 8 18.58 32.24 -33.82
CA GLY A 8 18.43 31.06 -32.99
C GLY A 8 19.77 30.32 -32.86
N VAL A 9 20.15 30.02 -31.63
CA VAL A 9 21.31 29.16 -31.35
C VAL A 9 20.96 27.74 -31.79
N SER A 10 21.53 27.32 -32.92
CA SER A 10 21.58 25.93 -33.35
C SER A 10 22.68 25.22 -32.55
N ILE A 11 22.28 24.35 -31.62
CA ILE A 11 23.21 23.42 -30.96
C ILE A 11 23.49 22.24 -31.90
N ASP A 12 24.70 22.18 -32.43
CA ASP A 12 25.19 21.10 -33.31
C ASP A 12 25.35 19.81 -32.47
N SER A 13 24.86 18.69 -32.99
CA SER A 13 24.83 17.38 -32.31
C SER A 13 26.21 16.72 -32.14
N ARG A 14 27.30 17.50 -32.25
CA ARG A 14 28.69 17.02 -32.25
C ARG A 14 29.49 17.45 -31.02
N ASP A 15 28.88 18.19 -30.08
CA ASP A 15 29.52 18.65 -28.84
C ASP A 15 29.24 17.75 -27.60
N ILE A 16 28.47 16.66 -27.74
CA ILE A 16 28.10 15.79 -26.60
C ILE A 16 29.11 14.65 -26.38
N GLU A 17 30.06 14.43 -27.29
CA GLU A 17 30.90 13.21 -27.27
C GLU A 17 32.25 13.31 -26.52
N ASN A 18 32.46 14.32 -25.67
CA ASN A 18 33.70 14.44 -24.87
C ASN A 18 33.48 14.63 -23.36
N ALA A 19 32.38 14.12 -22.79
CA ALA A 19 32.30 13.91 -21.35
C ALA A 19 32.95 12.55 -21.00
N HIS A 20 34.28 12.54 -20.94
CA HIS A 20 35.05 11.46 -20.31
C HIS A 20 34.71 11.46 -18.81
N ILE A 21 33.78 10.58 -18.40
CA ILE A 21 33.54 10.31 -16.98
C ILE A 21 34.61 9.33 -16.53
N ASP A 22 35.55 9.84 -15.76
CA ASP A 22 36.61 9.09 -15.10
C ASP A 22 35.99 8.01 -14.21
N VAL A 23 36.21 6.74 -14.58
CA VAL A 23 35.76 5.56 -13.84
C VAL A 23 36.80 5.26 -12.78
N SER A 24 36.73 5.97 -11.65
CA SER A 24 37.39 5.54 -10.42
C SER A 24 36.77 6.18 -9.19
N ASP A 25 35.52 5.83 -8.89
CA ASP A 25 35.04 5.88 -7.51
C ASP A 25 34.14 4.68 -7.24
N LYS A 26 34.74 3.56 -6.82
CA LYS A 26 34.03 2.46 -6.19
C LYS A 26 33.69 2.86 -4.75
N SER A 27 32.84 3.87 -4.58
CA SER A 27 32.06 3.97 -3.36
C SER A 27 30.96 2.93 -3.48
N GLU A 28 31.24 1.71 -3.00
CA GLU A 28 30.16 0.78 -2.66
C GLU A 28 29.17 1.57 -1.81
N ILE A 29 27.92 1.66 -2.29
CA ILE A 29 26.81 2.17 -1.49
C ILE A 29 26.60 1.11 -0.40
N LEU A 30 27.40 1.20 0.64
CA LEU A 30 27.19 0.53 1.91
C LEU A 30 25.90 1.14 2.46
N ILE A 31 24.78 0.47 2.17
CA ILE A 31 23.56 0.65 2.96
C ILE A 31 24.02 0.43 4.40
N PRO A 32 23.88 1.42 5.30
CA PRO A 32 24.27 1.21 6.68
C PRO A 32 23.41 0.07 7.20
N THR A 33 24.02 -1.10 7.39
CA THR A 33 23.50 -2.11 8.30
C THR A 33 23.62 -1.49 9.68
N SER A 34 22.66 -0.63 10.01
CA SER A 34 22.44 -0.20 11.36
C SER A 34 22.27 -1.46 12.19
N ASN A 35 23.26 -1.73 13.04
CA ASN A 35 23.19 -2.70 14.11
C ASN A 35 22.08 -2.22 15.07
N PHE A 36 20.84 -2.59 14.76
CA PHE A 36 19.71 -2.48 15.66
C PHE A 36 19.48 -3.85 16.28
N ASP A 37 20.39 -4.26 17.16
CA ASP A 37 20.17 -5.44 18.01
C ASP A 37 19.12 -5.16 19.11
N ASP A 38 18.56 -3.95 19.15
CA ASP A 38 17.45 -3.52 20.03
C ASP A 38 16.16 -3.12 19.26
N ASP A 39 16.07 -3.36 17.94
CA ASP A 39 14.79 -3.27 17.25
C ASP A 39 14.16 -4.66 17.25
N ASP A 40 13.14 -4.89 18.10
CA ASP A 40 12.29 -6.09 18.12
C ASP A 40 11.61 -6.36 16.74
N GLY A 41 11.92 -5.56 15.72
CA GLY A 41 11.30 -5.54 14.41
C GLY A 41 9.95 -4.86 14.47
N LYS A 42 9.71 -3.95 15.42
CA LYS A 42 8.39 -3.34 15.61
C LYS A 42 8.28 -2.04 14.81
N TYR A 43 7.45 -2.04 13.79
CA TYR A 43 7.14 -0.82 13.03
C TYR A 43 6.21 0.12 13.82
N GLY A 44 5.32 -0.43 14.65
CA GLY A 44 4.36 0.36 15.42
C GLY A 44 3.14 -0.42 15.87
N GLU A 45 2.04 0.28 16.16
CA GLU A 45 0.78 -0.31 16.58
C GLU A 45 -0.41 0.43 15.96
N LEU A 46 -1.43 -0.31 15.55
CA LEU A 46 -2.74 0.20 15.21
C LEU A 46 -3.68 0.01 16.40
N ILE A 47 -4.41 1.07 16.76
CA ILE A 47 -5.40 1.05 17.84
C ILE A 47 -6.73 1.51 17.27
N LEU A 48 -7.76 0.68 17.43
CA LEU A 48 -9.13 0.98 17.05
C LEU A 48 -9.80 1.76 18.17
N LEU A 49 -10.13 3.02 17.91
CA LEU A 49 -10.79 3.90 18.85
C LEU A 49 -12.32 3.72 18.80
N GLY A 50 -13.02 4.10 19.87
CA GLY A 50 -14.49 4.07 19.93
C GLY A 50 -15.12 2.82 20.54
N TYR A 51 -14.32 1.95 21.18
CA TYR A 51 -14.78 0.76 21.94
C TYR A 51 -14.81 1.00 23.47
N ASN A 52 -14.65 2.24 23.92
CA ASN A 52 -14.65 2.56 25.34
C ASN A 52 -16.02 2.22 25.96
N GLY A 53 -16.06 1.26 26.89
CA GLY A 53 -17.28 0.86 27.60
C GLY A 53 -18.04 -0.34 27.00
N SER A 54 -17.65 -0.85 25.83
CA SER A 54 -18.20 -2.11 25.29
C SER A 54 -17.39 -3.29 25.85
N GLN A 55 -17.80 -3.82 26.99
CA GLN A 55 -17.25 -5.06 27.51
C GLN A 55 -17.62 -6.20 26.56
N ASP A 56 -16.73 -7.19 26.37
CA ASP A 56 -16.75 -8.29 25.39
C ASP A 56 -18.00 -9.24 25.42
N SER A 57 -19.11 -8.85 26.04
CA SER A 57 -20.09 -9.77 26.58
C SER A 57 -21.30 -10.11 25.70
N ARG A 58 -21.38 -9.75 24.41
CA ARG A 58 -22.54 -10.14 23.55
C ARG A 58 -22.25 -10.46 22.08
N ALA A 59 -21.00 -10.63 21.67
CA ALA A 59 -20.73 -11.05 20.28
C ALA A 59 -20.94 -12.55 20.12
N THR A 60 -22.01 -12.95 19.43
CA THR A 60 -22.32 -14.33 18.99
C THR A 60 -21.32 -14.88 17.94
N VAL A 61 -20.24 -14.14 17.68
CA VAL A 61 -19.22 -14.44 16.67
C VAL A 61 -17.88 -14.61 17.42
N PRO A 62 -17.05 -15.62 17.09
CA PRO A 62 -15.86 -15.92 17.89
C PRO A 62 -14.96 -14.71 18.14
N LEU A 63 -14.76 -14.39 19.42
CA LEU A 63 -13.98 -13.27 19.99
C LEU A 63 -12.55 -13.11 19.42
N LYS A 64 -12.02 -14.13 18.75
CA LYS A 64 -10.65 -14.18 18.24
C LYS A 64 -10.37 -13.13 17.14
N ARG A 65 -11.41 -12.53 16.53
CA ARG A 65 -11.28 -11.57 15.42
C ARG A 65 -11.58 -10.10 15.77
N HIS A 66 -12.11 -9.81 16.96
CA HIS A 66 -12.42 -8.43 17.38
C HIS A 66 -11.29 -7.85 18.22
N ARG A 67 -10.11 -7.72 17.61
CA ARG A 67 -8.98 -7.07 18.26
C ARG A 67 -9.15 -5.56 18.14
N THR A 68 -9.02 -4.83 19.25
CA THR A 68 -8.97 -3.35 19.24
C THR A 68 -7.55 -2.82 19.05
N LYS A 69 -6.55 -3.71 19.01
CA LYS A 69 -5.14 -3.37 18.87
C LYS A 69 -4.41 -4.41 18.01
N MET A 70 -3.54 -3.94 17.12
CA MET A 70 -2.62 -4.79 16.34
C MET A 70 -1.21 -4.19 16.35
N ALA A 71 -0.21 -4.98 16.75
CA ALA A 71 1.19 -4.61 16.57
C ALA A 71 1.63 -4.89 15.13
N LEU A 72 2.31 -3.92 14.51
CA LEU A 72 2.91 -4.05 13.20
C LEU A 72 4.36 -4.47 13.39
N MET A 73 4.68 -5.71 13.04
CA MET A 73 6.00 -6.31 13.22
C MET A 73 6.58 -6.73 11.88
N ARG A 74 7.89 -6.56 11.71
CA ARG A 74 8.67 -7.05 10.57
C ARG A 74 8.41 -8.53 10.37
N ARG A 75 8.01 -8.91 9.16
CA ARG A 75 7.76 -10.32 8.81
C ARG A 75 9.09 -11.03 8.57
N LYS A 76 9.08 -12.36 8.73
CA LYS A 76 10.23 -13.20 8.38
C LYS A 76 10.57 -13.11 6.89
N ASN A 77 9.54 -13.05 6.05
CA ASN A 77 9.65 -12.87 4.60
C ASN A 77 8.80 -11.66 4.22
N GLY A 78 9.42 -10.68 3.54
CA GLY A 78 8.73 -9.49 3.05
C GLY A 78 7.64 -9.86 2.04
N ASN A 79 6.45 -9.29 2.23
CA ASN A 79 5.29 -9.47 1.35
C ASN A 79 4.84 -8.17 0.69
N GLY A 80 5.68 -7.13 0.75
CA GLY A 80 5.41 -5.84 0.16
C GLY A 80 5.30 -5.90 -1.34
N ILE A 81 4.74 -4.82 -1.90
CA ILE A 81 4.60 -4.64 -3.34
C ILE A 81 5.08 -3.25 -3.73
N LYS A 82 5.56 -3.12 -4.97
CA LYS A 82 5.96 -1.83 -5.56
C LYS A 82 5.37 -1.68 -6.95
N LYS A 83 5.17 -0.44 -7.37
CA LYS A 83 4.61 -0.13 -8.68
C LYS A 83 5.47 -0.74 -9.79
N GLY A 84 4.83 -1.50 -10.67
CA GLY A 84 5.42 -2.08 -11.86
C GLY A 84 4.93 -1.36 -13.12
N SER A 85 4.52 -2.14 -14.11
CA SER A 85 4.06 -1.65 -15.41
C SER A 85 2.68 -0.97 -15.34
N VAL A 86 2.47 -0.02 -16.24
CA VAL A 86 1.17 0.61 -16.49
C VAL A 86 0.77 0.31 -17.93
N THR A 87 -0.42 -0.24 -18.14
CA THR A 87 -0.94 -0.60 -19.46
C THR A 87 -2.36 -0.07 -19.65
N GLN A 88 -2.67 0.36 -20.87
CA GLN A 88 -4.04 0.71 -21.24
C GLN A 88 -4.63 -0.40 -22.08
N VAL A 89 -5.83 -0.85 -21.73
CA VAL A 89 -6.53 -1.94 -22.42
C VAL A 89 -7.92 -1.50 -22.86
N ASN A 90 -8.35 -2.00 -24.03
CA ASN A 90 -9.66 -1.72 -24.61
C ASN A 90 -10.72 -2.76 -24.22
N ILE A 91 -10.76 -3.11 -22.93
CA ILE A 91 -11.70 -4.06 -22.33
C ILE A 91 -12.14 -3.54 -20.97
N ALA A 92 -13.23 -4.08 -20.43
CA ALA A 92 -13.64 -3.76 -19.07
C ALA A 92 -12.68 -4.40 -18.05
N ALA A 93 -12.43 -3.72 -16.93
CA ALA A 93 -11.52 -4.19 -15.87
C ALA A 93 -11.81 -5.63 -15.42
N LYS A 94 -13.09 -5.97 -15.22
CA LYS A 94 -13.52 -7.32 -14.79
C LYS A 94 -13.18 -8.43 -15.78
N ASP A 95 -12.97 -8.10 -17.05
CA ASP A 95 -12.68 -9.04 -18.12
C ASP A 95 -11.16 -9.07 -18.44
N ALA A 96 -10.36 -8.21 -17.80
CA ALA A 96 -8.93 -8.15 -18.01
C ALA A 96 -8.21 -9.34 -17.36
N PRO A 97 -7.42 -10.13 -18.10
CA PRO A 97 -6.70 -11.28 -17.55
C PRO A 97 -5.80 -10.94 -16.35
N ALA A 98 -5.30 -9.70 -16.28
CA ALA A 98 -4.50 -9.21 -15.16
C ALA A 98 -5.28 -9.01 -13.87
N VAL A 99 -6.56 -8.67 -13.96
CA VAL A 99 -7.42 -8.47 -12.79
C VAL A 99 -7.96 -9.81 -12.28
N LEU A 100 -8.14 -10.79 -13.17
CA LEU A 100 -8.65 -12.12 -12.82
C LEU A 100 -7.59 -13.05 -12.20
N ASP A 101 -6.31 -12.69 -12.34
CA ASP A 101 -5.19 -13.47 -11.82
C ASP A 101 -4.94 -13.15 -10.34
N LYS A 102 -5.29 -14.11 -9.47
CA LYS A 102 -5.14 -13.98 -8.00
C LYS A 102 -3.68 -13.86 -7.53
N ASN A 103 -2.72 -14.21 -8.38
CA ASN A 103 -1.29 -14.11 -8.05
C ASN A 103 -0.71 -12.75 -8.43
N ARG A 104 -1.50 -11.85 -9.02
CA ARG A 104 -1.08 -10.51 -9.40
C ARG A 104 -1.78 -9.45 -8.57
N HIS A 105 -0.99 -8.45 -8.18
CA HIS A 105 -1.52 -7.24 -7.56
C HIS A 105 -1.74 -6.20 -8.65
N VAL A 106 -3.00 -5.87 -8.92
CA VAL A 106 -3.36 -4.94 -9.99
C VAL A 106 -4.40 -3.95 -9.47
N VAL A 107 -4.20 -2.67 -9.79
CA VAL A 107 -5.22 -1.64 -9.61
C VAL A 107 -5.73 -1.23 -10.99
N SER A 108 -7.04 -1.36 -11.19
CA SER A 108 -7.71 -1.02 -12.43
C SER A 108 -8.46 0.32 -12.32
N TYR A 109 -8.13 1.27 -13.19
CA TYR A 109 -8.81 2.54 -13.33
C TYR A 109 -9.67 2.51 -14.59
N SER A 110 -10.99 2.44 -14.40
CA SER A 110 -11.95 2.43 -15.50
C SER A 110 -12.51 3.85 -15.70
N TYR A 111 -12.39 4.38 -16.92
CA TYR A 111 -13.01 5.68 -17.29
C TYR A 111 -13.98 5.56 -18.46
N GLY A 112 -14.14 4.36 -19.03
CA GLY A 112 -15.19 4.02 -19.99
C GLY A 112 -15.62 2.56 -19.84
N LYS A 113 -16.68 2.14 -20.56
CA LYS A 113 -17.19 0.75 -20.48
C LYS A 113 -16.13 -0.29 -20.86
N ASN A 114 -15.28 0.05 -21.82
CA ASN A 114 -14.25 -0.83 -22.38
C ASN A 114 -12.89 -0.12 -22.40
N GLN A 115 -12.64 0.78 -21.46
CA GLN A 115 -11.39 1.52 -21.37
C GLN A 115 -10.92 1.49 -19.93
N THR A 116 -9.84 0.76 -19.72
CA THR A 116 -9.26 0.55 -18.40
C THR A 116 -7.75 0.77 -18.47
N VAL A 117 -7.22 1.52 -17.52
CA VAL A 117 -5.78 1.59 -17.24
C VAL A 117 -5.48 0.64 -16.09
N LEU A 118 -4.55 -0.28 -16.31
CA LEU A 118 -4.09 -1.26 -15.35
C LEU A 118 -2.73 -0.82 -14.81
N VAL A 119 -2.61 -0.73 -13.49
CA VAL A 119 -1.34 -0.53 -12.80
C VAL A 119 -1.02 -1.84 -12.10
N GLU A 120 -0.02 -2.54 -12.61
CA GLU A 120 0.47 -3.78 -12.01
C GLU A 120 1.50 -3.47 -10.93
N TYR A 121 1.53 -4.29 -9.90
CA TYR A 121 2.48 -4.22 -8.80
C TYR A 121 3.26 -5.52 -8.73
N VAL A 122 4.57 -5.39 -8.54
CA VAL A 122 5.50 -6.52 -8.41
C VAL A 122 5.93 -6.66 -6.96
N ALA A 123 6.36 -7.88 -6.60
CA ALA A 123 6.84 -8.17 -5.25
C ALA A 123 8.02 -7.26 -4.86
N ASP A 124 8.01 -6.82 -3.61
CA ASP A 124 9.07 -6.06 -2.97
C ASP A 124 9.47 -6.76 -1.65
N PRO A 125 10.53 -7.57 -1.66
CA PRO A 125 10.93 -8.37 -0.50
C PRO A 125 11.47 -7.54 0.67
N PHE A 126 11.67 -6.23 0.47
CA PHE A 126 12.21 -5.32 1.48
C PHE A 126 11.12 -4.51 2.21
N LYS A 127 9.84 -4.76 1.89
CA LYS A 127 8.71 -4.12 2.54
C LYS A 127 7.77 -5.18 3.10
N ASP A 128 7.06 -4.81 4.15
CA ASP A 128 5.92 -5.56 4.65
C ASP A 128 4.64 -4.80 4.36
N MET A 129 3.63 -5.50 3.88
CA MET A 129 2.30 -4.98 3.64
C MET A 129 1.35 -5.59 4.66
N PHE A 130 0.53 -4.73 5.28
CA PHE A 130 -0.54 -5.11 6.20
C PHE A 130 -1.86 -4.55 5.67
N GLN A 131 -2.88 -5.38 5.55
CA GLN A 131 -4.20 -4.96 5.08
C GLN A 131 -5.18 -4.88 6.25
N ILE A 132 -5.95 -3.80 6.26
CA ILE A 132 -6.95 -3.49 7.27
C ILE A 132 -8.27 -3.31 6.56
N GLY A 133 -9.32 -3.97 7.04
CA GLY A 133 -10.62 -3.92 6.37
C GLY A 133 -11.73 -4.64 7.11
N ARG A 134 -12.93 -4.61 6.55
CA ARG A 134 -14.11 -5.29 7.10
C ARG A 134 -14.28 -6.72 6.60
N SER A 135 -13.57 -7.07 5.52
CA SER A 135 -13.65 -8.41 4.94
C SER A 135 -13.07 -9.46 5.90
N SER A 136 -13.62 -10.67 5.84
CA SER A 136 -13.11 -11.84 6.55
C SER A 136 -12.17 -12.69 5.69
N GLU A 137 -11.77 -12.17 4.53
CA GLU A 137 -10.78 -12.78 3.66
C GLU A 137 -9.42 -12.91 4.35
N GLU A 138 -8.68 -13.94 3.96
CA GLU A 138 -7.36 -14.27 4.51
C GLU A 138 -6.33 -13.15 4.33
N GLN A 139 -6.49 -12.34 3.29
CA GLN A 139 -5.56 -11.25 2.99
C GLN A 139 -5.63 -10.09 3.98
N ILE A 140 -6.66 -10.03 4.85
CA ILE A 140 -6.85 -8.96 5.85
C ILE A 140 -6.17 -9.34 7.17
N ASP A 141 -5.11 -8.61 7.52
CA ASP A 141 -4.39 -8.79 8.78
C ASP A 141 -5.15 -8.22 9.99
N PHE A 142 -5.87 -7.11 9.80
CA PHE A 142 -6.66 -6.46 10.86
C PHE A 142 -8.12 -6.25 10.44
N THR A 143 -9.00 -7.12 10.91
CA THR A 143 -10.44 -6.97 10.66
C THR A 143 -11.04 -5.92 11.59
N ILE A 144 -11.69 -4.91 11.02
CA ILE A 144 -12.43 -3.88 11.75
C ILE A 144 -13.93 -4.09 11.61
N VAL A 145 -14.68 -3.75 12.66
CA VAL A 145 -16.14 -3.69 12.63
C VAL A 145 -16.63 -2.35 13.16
N ASP A 146 -17.82 -1.96 12.72
CA ASP A 146 -18.38 -0.65 13.04
C ASP A 146 -18.57 -0.50 14.56
N THR A 147 -18.08 0.60 15.11
CA THR A 147 -18.11 0.91 16.55
C THR A 147 -19.51 1.10 17.11
N TRP A 148 -20.47 1.55 16.29
CA TRP A 148 -21.88 1.67 16.71
C TRP A 148 -22.54 0.31 16.98
N LEU A 149 -22.10 -0.75 16.30
CA LEU A 149 -22.53 -2.12 16.59
C LEU A 149 -21.97 -2.63 17.92
N ALA A 150 -20.80 -2.15 18.34
CA ALA A 150 -20.22 -2.44 19.66
C ALA A 150 -20.89 -1.64 20.79
N SER A 151 -21.56 -0.52 20.46
CA SER A 151 -22.25 0.36 21.42
C SER A 151 -23.68 -0.11 21.76
N GLY A 152 -24.18 -1.18 21.13
CA GLY A 152 -25.57 -1.63 21.23
C GLY A 152 -25.80 -2.70 22.28
N SER A 153 -25.99 -2.31 23.56
CA SER A 153 -27.01 -2.90 24.47
C SER A 153 -26.93 -2.34 25.90
N GLN A 154 -27.23 -1.04 26.04
CA GLN A 154 -27.93 -0.50 27.20
C GLN A 154 -29.36 -0.10 26.79
N LEU A 155 -30.13 -1.04 26.24
CA LEU A 155 -31.59 -0.91 26.34
C LEU A 155 -31.97 -1.52 27.68
N SER A 156 -32.18 -0.63 28.64
CA SER A 156 -32.61 -0.89 30.00
C SER A 156 -33.76 -1.89 30.03
N SER A 157 -33.49 -3.11 30.51
CA SER A 157 -34.54 -3.93 31.11
C SER A 157 -34.94 -3.28 32.43
N SER A 158 -35.79 -2.25 32.38
CA SER A 158 -36.46 -1.74 33.58
C SER A 158 -37.54 -2.75 33.98
N SER A 159 -37.11 -3.78 34.70
CA SER A 159 -37.98 -4.63 35.50
C SER A 159 -38.31 -3.91 36.82
N GLY A 160 -39.59 -3.68 37.06
CA GLY A 160 -40.18 -3.46 38.39
C GLY A 160 -40.24 -2.00 38.86
N PHE A 161 -41.46 -1.44 38.94
CA PHE A 161 -42.30 -1.46 40.15
C PHE A 161 -43.77 -1.57 39.75
#